data_AF-I4FJX9-F1
#
_entry.id   AF-I4FJX9-F1
#
_cell.length_a   1.000
_cell.length_b   1.000
_cell.length_c   1.000
_cell.angle_alpha   90.00
_cell.angle_beta   90.00
_cell.angle_gamma   90.00
#
_symmetry.space_group_name_H-M   'P 1'
#
loop_
_entity.id
_entity.type
_entity.pdbx_description
1 polymer ?
#
loop_
_entity_poly.entity_id
_entity_poly.type
_entity_poly.pdbx_seq_one_letter_code
_entity_poly.pdbx_strand_id
1 'polypeptide(L)'
;MFLGFVATIWFIPQPRVHTLLYSATALIIGFQIVSFAIFTKAFAISEGLLPEDRKLRRFLRYINLEVGLSIGVILLVLGMGGSLYALYIWNARLYGALDPAVTMRIVIPSVTALALGVQVVFSSFFLSVLGLKRR
;
A
#
# COMPACT_ATOMS: atom_id res chain seq x y z
N MET A 1 0.64 10.53 -4.11
CA MET A 1 1.29 9.21 -3.96
C MET A 1 2.81 9.33 -3.93
N PHE A 2 3.50 9.75 -5.00
CA PHE A 2 4.97 9.90 -5.01
C PHE A 2 5.51 10.85 -3.93
N LEU A 3 4.89 12.02 -3.76
CA LEU A 3 5.22 12.95 -2.66
C LEU A 3 5.04 12.33 -1.28
N GLY A 4 4.01 11.50 -1.11
CA GLY A 4 3.75 10.78 0.14
C GLY A 4 4.85 9.75 0.41
N PHE A 5 5.20 8.94 -0.59
CA PHE A 5 6.23 7.91 -0.49
C PHE A 5 7.62 8.51 -0.22
N VAL A 6 7.97 9.59 -0.94
CA VAL A 6 9.21 10.34 -0.71
C VAL A 6 9.22 10.97 0.68
N ALA A 7 8.10 11.54 1.13
CA ALA A 7 7.99 12.06 2.49
C ALA A 7 8.13 10.95 3.53
N THR A 8 7.51 9.78 3.34
CA THR A 8 7.64 8.66 4.29
C THR A 8 9.10 8.21 4.39
N ILE A 9 9.81 8.07 3.26
CA ILE A 9 11.25 7.73 3.25
C ILE A 9 12.10 8.82 3.89
N TRP A 10 11.78 10.09 3.61
CA TRP A 10 12.53 11.25 4.12
C TRP A 10 12.30 11.53 5.61
N PHE A 11 11.15 11.16 6.17
CA PHE A 11 10.79 11.44 7.56
C PHE A 11 11.10 10.29 8.53
N ILE A 12 11.45 9.08 8.05
CA ILE A 12 11.98 7.98 8.88
C ILE A 12 13.14 8.42 9.81
N PRO A 13 14.07 9.31 9.42
CA PRO A 13 15.15 9.79 10.29
C PRO A 13 14.70 10.84 11.33
N GLN A 14 13.55 11.51 11.17
CA GLN A 14 13.21 12.71 11.96
C GLN A 14 12.42 12.41 13.24
N PRO A 15 12.69 13.06 14.39
CA PRO A 15 12.11 12.71 15.70
C PRO A 15 10.59 12.97 15.83
N ARG A 16 9.94 13.55 14.80
CA ARG A 16 8.52 13.93 14.83
C ARG A 16 7.61 12.81 14.31
N VAL A 17 7.23 11.88 15.20
CA VAL A 17 6.33 10.75 14.90
C VAL A 17 4.97 11.17 14.34
N HIS A 18 4.42 12.31 14.74
CA HIS A 18 3.16 12.83 14.20
C HIS A 18 3.27 13.14 12.70
N THR A 19 4.37 13.77 12.25
CA THR A 19 4.58 14.09 10.83
C THR A 19 4.73 12.81 10.00
N LEU A 20 5.41 11.79 10.55
CA LEU A 20 5.51 10.48 9.90
C LEU A 20 4.13 9.84 9.73
N LEU A 21 3.29 9.88 10.76
CA LEU A 21 1.92 9.37 10.71
C LEU A 21 1.08 10.08 9.63
N TYR A 22 1.11 11.42 9.58
CA TYR A 22 0.41 12.18 8.55
C TYR A 22 0.90 11.83 7.13
N SER A 23 2.22 11.64 6.96
CA SER A 23 2.78 11.25 5.65
C SER A 23 2.34 9.85 5.21
N ALA A 24 2.31 8.90 6.15
CA ALA A 24 1.85 7.54 5.92
C ALA A 24 0.36 7.50 5.55
N THR A 25 -0.47 8.26 6.27
CA THR A 25 -1.90 8.40 5.96
C THR A 25 -2.11 9.02 4.59
N ALA A 26 -1.38 10.08 4.25
CA ALA A 26 -1.46 10.71 2.93
C ALA A 26 -1.01 9.76 1.79
N LEU A 27 -0.04 8.88 2.06
CA LEU A 27 0.37 7.83 1.12
C LEU A 27 -0.77 6.84 0.87
N ILE A 28 -1.40 6.32 1.94
CA ILE A 28 -2.53 5.37 1.85
C ILE A 28 -3.70 6.00 1.10
N ILE A 29 -4.10 7.23 1.47
CA ILE A 29 -5.19 7.95 0.80
C ILE A 29 -4.86 8.17 -0.68
N GLY A 30 -3.63 8.60 -0.98
CA GLY A 30 -3.18 8.81 -2.35
C GLY A 30 -3.22 7.53 -3.18
N PHE A 31 -2.83 6.39 -2.60
CA PHE A 31 -2.93 5.08 -3.23
C PHE A 31 -4.39 4.70 -3.50
N GLN A 32 -5.28 4.93 -2.53
CA GLN A 32 -6.71 4.62 -2.66
C GLN A 32 -7.38 5.45 -3.77
N ILE A 33 -7.09 6.75 -3.86
CA ILE A 33 -7.63 7.63 -4.92
C ILE A 33 -7.15 7.18 -6.30
N VAL A 34 -5.85 6.88 -6.45
CA VAL A 34 -5.29 6.40 -7.72
C VAL A 34 -5.91 5.06 -8.12
N SER A 35 -6.05 4.13 -7.18
CA SER A 35 -6.67 2.83 -7.41
C SER A 35 -8.13 2.98 -7.86
N PHE A 36 -8.90 3.85 -7.17
CA PHE A 36 -10.28 4.14 -7.54
C PHE A 36 -10.42 4.74 -8.95
N ALA A 37 -9.52 5.66 -9.33
CA ALA A 37 -9.50 6.23 -10.67
C ALA A 37 -9.21 5.17 -11.75
N ILE A 38 -8.26 4.26 -11.46
CA ILE A 38 -7.94 3.13 -12.35
C ILE A 38 -9.13 2.19 -12.48
N PHE A 39 -9.78 1.82 -11.38
CA PHE A 39 -10.95 0.93 -11.38
C PHE A 39 -12.12 1.53 -12.15
N THR A 40 -12.46 2.79 -11.88
CA THR A 40 -13.54 3.50 -12.57
C THR A 40 -13.29 3.53 -14.08
N LYS A 41 -12.05 3.83 -14.48
CA LYS A 41 -11.68 3.86 -15.91
C LYS A 41 -11.68 2.48 -16.55
N ALA A 42 -11.20 1.45 -15.84
CA ALA A 42 -11.23 0.07 -16.31
C ALA A 42 -12.67 -0.42 -16.52
N PHE A 43 -13.55 -0.14 -15.56
CA PHE A 43 -14.97 -0.47 -15.63
C PHE A 43 -15.68 0.26 -16.79
N ALA A 44 -15.43 1.55 -16.95
CA ALA A 44 -16.09 2.31 -18.02
C ALA A 44 -15.64 1.87 -19.43
N ILE A 45 -14.40 1.39 -19.58
CA ILE A 45 -13.93 0.77 -20.83
C ILE A 45 -14.55 -0.61 -21.01
N SER A 46 -14.68 -1.43 -19.96
CA SER A 46 -15.29 -2.77 -20.08
C SER A 46 -16.77 -2.71 -20.47
N GLU A 47 -17.49 -1.67 -20.05
CA GLU A 47 -18.89 -1.41 -20.45
C GLU A 47 -19.03 -0.65 -21.78
N GLY A 48 -17.91 -0.31 -22.44
CA GLY A 48 -17.93 0.41 -23.72
C GLY A 48 -18.36 1.89 -23.63
N LEU A 49 -18.45 2.45 -22.42
CA LEU A 49 -18.80 3.86 -22.19
C LEU A 49 -17.67 4.83 -22.58
N LEU A 50 -16.42 4.33 -22.61
CA LEU A 50 -15.24 5.09 -23.01
C LEU A 50 -14.42 4.32 -24.05
N PRO A 51 -13.85 5.01 -25.07
CA PRO A 51 -12.96 4.38 -26.04
C PRO A 51 -11.70 3.82 -25.36
N GLU A 52 -11.18 2.72 -25.88
CA GLU A 52 -10.00 2.06 -25.29
C GLU A 52 -8.79 3.00 -25.23
N ASP A 53 -8.34 3.30 -24.00
CA ASP A 53 -7.09 4.04 -23.81
C ASP A 53 -5.88 3.09 -23.92
N ARG A 54 -5.04 3.32 -24.94
CA ARG A 54 -3.80 2.55 -25.17
C ARG A 54 -2.86 2.52 -23.97
N LYS A 55 -2.79 3.60 -23.17
CA LYS A 55 -1.93 3.66 -21.97
C LYS A 55 -2.47 2.75 -20.87
N LEU A 56 -3.77 2.81 -20.61
CA LEU A 56 -4.41 1.99 -19.59
C LEU A 56 -4.37 0.51 -19.98
N ARG A 57 -4.61 0.17 -21.26
CA ARG A 57 -4.51 -1.21 -21.75
C ARG A 57 -3.10 -1.79 -21.59
N ARG A 58 -2.04 -1.00 -21.83
CA ARG A 58 -0.66 -1.44 -21.53
C ARG A 58 -0.43 -1.61 -20.03
N PHE A 59 -0.93 -0.69 -19.22
CA PHE A 59 -0.78 -0.74 -17.77
C PHE A 59 -1.47 -1.97 -17.16
N LEU A 60 -2.71 -2.25 -17.57
CA LEU A 60 -3.47 -3.46 -17.17
C LEU A 60 -2.81 -4.75 -17.67
N ARG A 61 -2.09 -4.73 -18.80
CA ARG A 61 -1.32 -5.90 -19.28
C ARG A 61 -0.06 -6.19 -18.45
N TYR A 62 0.51 -5.17 -17.81
CA TYR A 62 1.66 -5.32 -16.92
C TYR A 62 1.25 -5.68 -15.48
N ILE A 63 0.09 -5.20 -15.03
CA ILE A 63 -0.52 -5.62 -13.77
C ILE A 63 -1.22 -6.95 -13.99
N ASN A 64 -0.44 -8.01 -14.17
CA ASN A 64 -0.96 -9.37 -14.02
C ASN A 64 -1.24 -9.65 -12.55
N LEU A 65 -2.28 -10.43 -12.29
CA LEU A 65 -2.67 -10.86 -10.94
C LEU A 65 -1.47 -11.43 -10.15
N GLU A 66 -0.63 -12.21 -10.82
CA GLU A 66 0.57 -12.83 -10.24
C GLU A 66 1.57 -11.80 -9.73
N VAL A 67 1.82 -10.72 -10.49
CA VAL A 67 2.76 -9.66 -10.12
C VAL A 67 2.20 -8.84 -8.97
N GLY A 68 0.93 -8.45 -9.07
CA GLY A 68 0.25 -7.71 -8.01
C GLY A 68 0.17 -8.50 -6.70
N LEU A 69 -0.15 -9.80 -6.77
CA LEU A 69 -0.17 -10.69 -5.62
C LEU A 69 1.22 -10.87 -5.01
N SER A 70 2.25 -11.06 -5.84
CA SER A 70 3.63 -11.19 -5.37
C SER A 70 4.09 -9.93 -4.62
N ILE A 71 3.86 -8.75 -5.20
CA ILE A 71 4.19 -7.47 -4.56
C ILE A 71 3.41 -7.31 -3.24
N GLY A 72 2.10 -7.57 -3.28
CA GLY A 72 1.23 -7.47 -2.11
C GLY A 72 1.67 -8.40 -0.96
N VAL A 73 2.02 -9.65 -1.27
CA VAL A 73 2.51 -10.62 -0.28
C VAL A 73 3.86 -10.19 0.30
N ILE A 74 4.80 -9.69 -0.53
CA ILE A 74 6.08 -9.17 -0.02
C ILE A 74 5.84 -8.01 0.96
N LEU A 75 4.96 -7.07 0.61
CA LEU A 75 4.57 -5.97 1.51
C LEU A 75 3.93 -6.47 2.81
N LEU A 76 3.07 -7.48 2.74
CA LEU A 76 2.46 -8.09 3.91
C LEU A 76 3.50 -8.76 4.83
N VAL A 77 4.42 -9.53 4.26
CA VAL A 77 5.49 -10.20 5.02
C VAL A 77 6.41 -9.18 5.68
N LEU A 78 6.81 -8.13 4.96
CA LEU A 78 7.64 -7.05 5.52
C LEU A 78 6.91 -6.28 6.63
N GLY A 79 5.65 -5.93 6.42
CA GLY A 79 4.84 -5.23 7.42
C GLY A 79 4.55 -6.08 8.66
N MET A 80 4.35 -7.39 8.48
CA MET A 80 4.16 -8.33 9.58
C MET A 80 5.47 -8.53 10.35
N GLY A 81 6.59 -8.69 9.66
CA GLY A 81 7.92 -8.77 10.26
C GLY A 81 8.26 -7.53 11.10
N GLY A 82 8.01 -6.34 10.57
CA GLY A 82 8.21 -5.08 11.31
C GLY A 82 7.29 -4.94 12.52
N SER A 83 6.04 -5.39 12.42
CA SER A 83 5.09 -5.38 13.55
C SER A 83 5.52 -6.35 14.67
N LEU A 84 5.92 -7.57 14.30
CA LEU A 84 6.45 -8.55 15.24
C LEU A 84 7.75 -8.08 15.89
N TYR A 85 8.63 -7.42 15.13
CA TYR A 85 9.85 -6.84 15.66
C TYR A 85 9.58 -5.71 16.66
N ALA A 86 8.59 -4.86 16.40
CA ALA A 86 8.16 -3.84 17.36
C ALA A 86 7.63 -4.46 18.67
N LEU A 87 6.84 -5.55 18.57
CA LEU A 87 6.37 -6.30 19.74
C LEU A 87 7.52 -6.97 20.49
N TYR A 88 8.51 -7.52 19.78
CA TYR A 88 9.69 -8.14 20.39
C TYR A 88 10.52 -7.12 21.17
N ILE A 89 10.79 -5.94 20.60
CA ILE A 89 11.49 -4.85 21.30
C ILE A 89 10.75 -4.44 22.56
N TRP A 90 9.42 -4.36 22.48
CA TRP A 90 8.61 -3.99 23.64
C TRP A 90 8.67 -5.06 24.74
N ASN A 91 8.55 -6.33 24.36
CA ASN A 91 8.66 -7.46 25.28
C ASN A 91 10.05 -7.54 25.94
N ALA A 92 11.12 -7.31 25.16
CA ALA A 92 12.51 -7.33 25.65
C ALA A 92 12.79 -6.23 26.71
N ARG A 93 11.96 -5.18 26.77
CA ARG A 93 12.02 -4.16 27.83
C ARG A 93 11.15 -4.47 29.04
N LEU A 94 10.73 -5.74 29.24
CA LEU A 94 9.92 -6.20 30.38
C LEU A 94 8.59 -5.44 30.53
N TYR A 95 8.00 -4.96 29.43
CA TYR A 95 6.84 -4.05 29.44
C TYR A 95 7.06 -2.74 30.22
N GLY A 96 8.32 -2.32 30.39
CA GLY A 96 8.67 -1.03 30.98
C GLY A 96 8.14 0.15 30.16
N ALA A 97 8.38 1.38 30.64
CA ALA A 97 7.88 2.61 30.02
C ALA A 97 8.16 2.62 28.49
N LEU A 98 7.10 2.47 27.71
CA LEU A 98 7.16 2.40 26.26
C LEU A 98 7.63 3.75 25.74
N ASP A 99 8.83 3.82 25.17
CA ASP A 99 9.26 5.02 24.44
C ASP A 99 8.43 5.10 23.15
N PRO A 100 7.44 6.01 23.06
CA PRO A 100 6.55 6.08 21.91
C PRO A 100 7.30 6.53 20.66
N ALA A 101 8.39 7.28 20.81
CA ALA A 101 9.16 7.80 19.69
C ALA A 101 9.83 6.66 18.90
N VAL A 102 10.38 5.67 19.60
CA VAL A 102 11.05 4.52 18.96
C VAL A 102 10.04 3.51 18.43
N THR A 103 9.01 3.20 19.23
CA THR A 103 8.03 2.17 18.86
C THR A 103 7.17 2.61 17.67
N MET A 104 6.66 3.84 17.69
CA MET A 104 5.82 4.34 16.59
C MET A 104 6.59 4.48 15.27
N ARG A 105 7.90 4.73 15.29
CA ARG A 105 8.73 4.77 14.08
C ARG A 105 8.83 3.42 13.37
N ILE A 106 8.68 2.31 14.08
CA ILE A 106 8.67 0.97 13.48
C ILE A 106 7.25 0.57 13.12
N VAL A 107 6.30 0.84 14.03
CA VAL A 107 4.90 0.45 13.84
C VAL A 107 4.26 1.21 12.67
N ILE A 108 4.48 2.52 12.51
CA ILE A 108 3.85 3.31 11.44
C ILE A 108 4.23 2.77 10.05
N PRO A 109 5.51 2.60 9.68
CA PRO A 109 5.87 2.00 8.40
C PRO A 109 5.38 0.56 8.26
N SER A 110 5.40 -0.22 9.33
CA SER A 110 4.94 -1.62 9.32
C SER A 110 3.45 -1.73 8.99
N VAL A 111 2.62 -0.95 9.67
CA VAL A 111 1.17 -0.88 9.43
C VAL A 111 0.88 -0.29 8.05
N THR A 112 1.66 0.70 7.61
CA THR A 112 1.53 1.27 6.26
C THR A 112 1.83 0.22 5.18
N ALA A 113 2.89 -0.57 5.36
CA ALA A 113 3.24 -1.66 4.47
C ALA A 113 2.16 -2.75 4.45
N LEU A 114 1.61 -3.12 5.62
CA LEU A 114 0.47 -4.04 5.70
C LEU A 114 -0.74 -3.49 4.93
N ALA A 115 -1.13 -2.25 5.19
CA ALA A 115 -2.29 -1.62 4.55
C ALA A 115 -2.13 -1.56 3.02
N LEU A 116 -0.97 -1.10 2.53
CA LEU A 116 -0.67 -1.08 1.11
C LEU A 116 -0.60 -2.48 0.50
N GLY A 117 -0.04 -3.45 1.21
CA GLY A 117 0.00 -4.86 0.78
C GLY A 117 -1.39 -5.42 0.56
N VAL A 118 -2.28 -5.27 1.55
CA VAL A 118 -3.70 -5.65 1.42
C VAL A 118 -4.34 -4.92 0.24
N GLN A 119 -4.22 -3.60 0.16
CA GLN A 119 -4.82 -2.81 -0.91
C GLN A 119 -4.33 -3.27 -2.29
N VAL A 120 -3.05 -3.55 -2.47
CA VAL A 120 -2.48 -4.05 -3.74
C VAL A 120 -3.04 -5.41 -4.11
N VAL A 121 -3.14 -6.35 -3.16
CA VAL A 121 -3.74 -7.68 -3.39
C VAL A 121 -5.18 -7.54 -3.88
N PHE A 122 -6.02 -6.82 -3.13
CA PHE A 122 -7.44 -6.64 -3.50
C PHE A 122 -7.60 -5.88 -4.82
N SER A 123 -6.76 -4.88 -5.06
CA SER A 123 -6.76 -4.12 -6.32
C SER A 123 -6.45 -5.00 -7.53
N SER A 124 -5.48 -5.89 -7.36
CA SER A 124 -5.05 -6.82 -8.41
C SER A 124 -6.13 -7.86 -8.71
N PHE A 125 -6.78 -8.40 -7.67
CA PHE A 125 -7.94 -9.28 -7.82
C PHE A 125 -9.07 -8.59 -8.57
N PHE A 126 -9.44 -7.38 -8.16
CA PHE A 126 -10.54 -6.64 -8.77
C PHE A 126 -10.28 -6.37 -10.28
N LEU A 127 -9.07 -5.92 -10.62
CA LEU A 127 -8.69 -5.70 -12.02
C LEU A 127 -8.63 -6.99 -12.84
N SER A 128 -8.18 -8.09 -12.23
CA SER A 128 -8.16 -9.39 -12.90
C SER A 128 -9.58 -9.88 -13.22
N VAL A 129 -10.55 -9.67 -12.32
CA VAL A 129 -11.95 -10.03 -12.55
C VAL A 129 -12.56 -9.21 -13.68
N LEU A 130 -12.29 -7.89 -13.73
CA LEU A 130 -12.73 -7.03 -14.85
C LEU A 130 -12.05 -7.41 -16.18
N GLY A 131 -10.80 -7.87 -16.14
CA GLY A 131 -10.04 -8.32 -17.30
C GLY A 131 -10.44 -9.71 -17.81
N LEU A 132 -11.17 -10.49 -17.02
CA LEU A 132 -11.74 -11.78 -17.41
C LEU A 132 -12.84 -11.54 -18.45
N LYS A 133 -12.43 -11.44 -19.70
CA LYS A 133 -13.33 -11.35 -20.86
C LYS A 133 -14.24 -12.58 -20.85
N ARG A 134 -15.54 -12.34 -20.69
CA ARG A 134 -16.63 -13.28 -20.99
C ARG A 134 -16.42 -13.73 -22.44
N ARG A 135 -15.82 -14.91 -22.65
CA ARG A 135 -15.87 -15.60 -23.94
C ARG A 135 -17.25 -16.19 -24.12
#